data_AF-A0A968MNJ0-F1
#
_entry.id   AF-A0A968MNJ0-F1
#
_cell.length_a   1.000
_cell.length_b   1.000
_cell.length_c   1.000
_cell.angle_alpha   90.00
_cell.angle_beta   90.00
_cell.angle_gamma   90.00
#
_symmetry.space_group_name_H-M   'P 1'
#
loop_
_entity.id
_entity.type
_entity.pdbx_description
1 polymer ?
#
loop_
_entity_poly.entity_id
_entity_poly.type
_entity_poly.pdbx_seq_one_letter_code
_entity_poly.pdbx_strand_id
1 'polypeptide(L)'
;MDYVSASVLLFFIMDPFGNLPVFTSVLETVPAHRRRAVLVRELFIALGVLLLFLLAGRTILELMGIRGEAVSIAGGIILFLIALKM
;
A
#
# COMPACT_ATOMS: atom_id res chain seq x y z
N MET A 1 -4.65 25.97 4.34
CA MET A 1 -3.61 24.98 4.66
C MET A 1 -4.25 23.60 4.54
N ASP A 2 -4.05 22.75 3.55
CA ASP A 2 -3.15 22.73 2.40
C ASP A 2 -3.53 21.50 1.54
N TYR A 3 -4.45 21.62 0.58
CA TYR A 3 -4.65 20.53 -0.41
C TYR A 3 -3.33 20.14 -1.09
N VAL A 4 -2.40 21.11 -1.18
CA VAL A 4 -1.01 20.91 -1.61
C VAL A 4 -0.25 19.99 -0.65
N SER A 5 -0.31 20.22 0.67
CA SER A 5 0.40 19.40 1.66
C SER A 5 -0.16 17.98 1.72
N ALA A 6 -1.49 17.83 1.66
CA ALA A 6 -2.12 16.50 1.57
C ALA A 6 -1.70 15.76 0.28
N SER A 7 -1.64 16.47 -0.86
CA SER A 7 -1.19 15.89 -2.14
C SER A 7 0.28 15.48 -2.10
N VAL A 8 1.15 16.31 -1.50
CA VAL A 8 2.58 16.02 -1.33
C VAL A 8 2.77 14.81 -0.42
N LEU A 9 2.06 14.75 0.71
CA LEU A 9 2.09 13.60 1.62
C LEU A 9 1.64 12.32 0.92
N LEU A 10 0.51 12.34 0.20
CA LEU A 10 0.03 11.18 -0.54
C LEU A 10 1.00 10.76 -1.66
N PHE A 11 1.65 11.72 -2.34
CA PHE A 11 2.67 11.44 -3.35
C PHE A 11 3.87 10.70 -2.76
N PHE A 12 4.36 11.14 -1.60
CA PHE A 12 5.44 10.43 -0.89
C PHE A 12 5.01 9.05 -0.39
N ILE A 13 3.78 8.91 0.13
CA ILE A 13 3.25 7.63 0.63
C ILE A 13 3.10 6.61 -0.51
N MET A 14 2.66 7.03 -1.70
CA MET A 14 2.51 6.14 -2.85
C MET A 14 3.86 5.69 -3.44
N ASP A 15 4.95 6.41 -3.13
CA ASP A 15 6.31 6.17 -3.58
C ASP A 15 6.41 5.71 -5.05
N PRO A 16 5.99 6.55 -6.01
CA PRO A 16 5.97 6.15 -7.42
C PRO A 16 7.38 5.85 -7.94
N PHE A 17 8.41 6.53 -7.43
CA PHE A 17 9.78 6.34 -7.90
C PHE A 17 10.45 5.08 -7.32
N GLY A 18 10.29 4.79 -6.03
CA GLY A 18 10.85 3.58 -5.43
C GLY A 18 10.14 2.29 -5.89
N ASN A 19 8.85 2.37 -6.23
CA ASN A 19 8.13 1.23 -6.78
C ASN A 19 8.40 0.96 -8.27
N LEU A 20 8.89 1.94 -9.05
CA LEU A 20 9.13 1.78 -10.50
C LEU A 20 10.06 0.59 -10.85
N PRO A 21 11.25 0.42 -10.23
CA PRO A 21 12.13 -0.70 -10.51
C PRO A 21 11.46 -2.03 -10.18
N VAL A 22 10.85 -2.16 -9.00
CA VAL A 22 10.14 -3.36 -8.55
C VAL A 22 9.02 -3.72 -9.51
N PHE A 23 8.22 -2.73 -9.91
CA PHE A 23 7.13 -2.91 -10.86
C PHE A 23 7.66 -3.38 -12.23
N THR A 24 8.77 -2.80 -12.70
CA THR A 24 9.37 -3.16 -13.99
C THR A 24 9.96 -4.58 -13.97
N SER A 25 10.62 -4.97 -12.88
CA SER A 25 11.17 -6.31 -12.69
C SER A 25 10.09 -7.39 -12.63
N VAL A 26 8.99 -7.12 -11.92
CA VAL A 26 7.83 -8.04 -11.84
C VAL A 26 7.11 -8.11 -13.19
N LEU A 27 7.03 -6.98 -13.91
CA LEU A 27 6.33 -6.91 -15.19
C LEU A 27 7.16 -7.49 -16.34
N GLU A 28 8.49 -7.53 -16.25
CA GLU A 28 9.41 -8.20 -17.21
C GLU A 28 9.11 -9.69 -17.34
N THR A 29 8.67 -10.34 -16.26
CA THR A 29 8.32 -11.77 -16.28
C THR A 29 6.97 -12.05 -16.97
N VAL A 30 6.18 -11.01 -17.32
CA VAL A 30 4.84 -11.15 -17.89
C VAL A 30 4.81 -10.72 -19.37
N PRO A 31 4.37 -11.61 -20.30
CA PRO A 31 4.32 -11.30 -21.73
C PRO A 31 3.36 -10.14 -22.05
N ALA A 32 3.79 -9.25 -22.96
CA ALA A 32 3.15 -7.96 -23.26
C ALA A 32 1.64 -8.05 -23.62
N HIS A 33 1.21 -9.16 -24.23
CA HIS A 33 -0.19 -9.40 -24.56
C HIS A 33 -1.09 -9.58 -23.31
N ARG A 34 -0.59 -10.18 -22.22
CA ARG A 34 -1.37 -10.43 -20.99
C ARG A 34 -1.12 -9.43 -19.87
N ARG A 35 -0.12 -8.54 -20.00
CA ARG A 35 0.21 -7.50 -19.00
C ARG A 35 -1.01 -6.72 -18.53
N ARG A 36 -1.87 -6.23 -19.44
CA ARG A 36 -3.07 -5.45 -19.08
C ARG A 36 -4.10 -6.27 -18.30
N ALA A 37 -4.36 -7.51 -18.68
CA ALA A 37 -5.32 -8.36 -18.00
C ALA A 37 -4.86 -8.74 -16.58
N VAL A 38 -3.55 -9.02 -16.43
CA VAL A 38 -2.94 -9.29 -15.12
C VAL A 38 -2.98 -8.02 -14.26
N LEU A 39 -2.63 -6.86 -14.79
CA LEU A 39 -2.69 -5.59 -14.06
C LEU A 39 -4.09 -5.32 -13.50
N VAL A 40 -5.12 -5.46 -14.34
CA VAL A 40 -6.51 -5.23 -13.92
C VAL A 40 -6.92 -6.24 -12.85
N ARG A 41 -6.55 -7.51 -12.99
CA ARG A 41 -6.83 -8.54 -11.98
C ARG A 41 -6.15 -8.25 -10.65
N GLU A 42 -4.86 -7.90 -10.66
CA GLU A 42 -4.12 -7.51 -9.44
C GLU A 42 -4.74 -6.27 -8.80
N LEU A 43 -5.16 -5.29 -9.60
CA LEU A 43 -5.82 -4.09 -9.10
C LEU A 43 -7.16 -4.44 -8.42
N PHE A 44 -7.93 -5.37 -8.98
CA PHE A 44 -9.16 -5.87 -8.37
C PHE A 44 -8.89 -6.69 -7.09
N ILE A 45 -7.82 -7.47 -7.04
CA ILE A 45 -7.41 -8.18 -5.83
C ILE A 45 -7.03 -7.18 -4.74
N ALA A 46 -6.18 -6.20 -5.06
CA ALA A 46 -5.79 -5.13 -4.14
C ALA A 46 -7.02 -4.35 -3.64
N LEU A 47 -7.94 -3.99 -4.54
CA LEU A 47 -9.21 -3.35 -4.18
C LEU A 47 -10.04 -4.22 -3.25
N GLY A 48 -10.17 -5.52 -3.54
CA GLY A 48 -10.90 -6.47 -2.71
C GLY A 48 -10.32 -6.60 -1.31
N VAL A 49 -8.98 -6.70 -1.20
CA VAL A 49 -8.27 -6.70 0.09
C VAL A 49 -8.49 -5.40 0.83
N LEU A 50 -8.43 -4.25 0.15
CA LEU A 50 -8.66 -2.93 0.75
C LEU A 50 -10.09 -2.82 1.31
N LEU A 51 -11.09 -3.26 0.54
CA LEU A 51 -12.49 -3.28 0.97
C LEU A 51 -12.70 -4.23 2.16
N LEU A 52 -12.07 -5.40 2.13
CA LEU A 52 -12.12 -6.34 3.23
C LEU A 52 -11.53 -5.73 4.50
N PHE A 53 -10.36 -5.10 4.42
CA PHE A 53 -9.76 -4.40 5.56
C PHE A 53 -10.57 -3.20 6.02
N LEU A 54 -11.24 -2.48 5.11
CA LEU A 54 -12.12 -1.36 5.47
C LEU A 54 -13.32 -1.83 6.30
N LEU A 55 -13.92 -2.97 5.92
CA LEU A 55 -15.10 -3.53 6.59
C LEU A 55 -14.74 -4.30 7.87
N ALA A 56 -13.69 -5.12 7.82
CA ALA A 56 -13.31 -6.03 8.89
C ALA A 56 -12.21 -5.49 9.80
N GLY A 57 -11.42 -4.50 9.36
CA GLY A 57 -10.23 -4.04 10.06
C GLY A 57 -10.54 -3.56 11.47
N ARG A 58 -11.58 -2.73 11.63
CA ARG A 58 -11.97 -2.25 12.96
C ARG A 58 -12.37 -3.40 13.90
N THR A 59 -13.17 -4.35 13.41
CA THR A 59 -13.59 -5.53 14.17
C THR A 59 -12.41 -6.40 14.58
N ILE A 60 -11.44 -6.61 13.67
CA ILE A 60 -10.22 -7.38 13.95
C ILE A 60 -9.36 -6.68 15.02
N LEU A 61 -9.21 -5.35 14.93
CA LEU A 61 -8.47 -4.57 15.93
C LEU A 61 -9.12 -4.64 17.31
N GLU A 62 -10.44 -4.48 17.38
CA GLU A 62 -11.21 -4.56 18.62
C GLU A 62 -11.14 -5.96 19.25
N LEU A 63 -11.20 -7.03 18.44
CA LEU A 63 -11.04 -8.41 18.90
C LEU A 63 -9.65 -8.70 19.49
N MET A 64 -8.61 -8.09 18.92
CA MET A 64 -7.24 -8.23 19.44
C MET A 64 -6.95 -7.29 20.62
N GLY A 65 -7.90 -6.42 21.01
CA GLY A 65 -7.70 -5.40 22.04
C GLY A 65 -6.68 -4.31 21.65
N ILE A 66 -6.39 -4.18 20.35
CA ILE A 66 -5.40 -3.25 19.82
C ILE A 66 -6.12 -1.95 19.44
N ARG A 67 -5.66 -0.83 20.00
CA ARG A 67 -6.19 0.48 19.63
C ARG A 67 -5.65 0.92 18.27
N GLY A 68 -6.44 1.66 17.49
CA GLY A 68 -6.04 2.13 16.16
C GLY A 68 -4.74 2.95 16.17
N GLU A 69 -4.47 3.66 17.27
CA GLU A 69 -3.24 4.43 17.48
C GLU A 69 -2.00 3.53 17.51
N ALA A 70 -2.10 2.33 18.10
CA ALA A 70 -0.99 1.38 18.16
C ALA A 70 -0.61 0.86 16.77
N VAL A 71 -1.60 0.62 15.90
CA VAL A 71 -1.37 0.22 14.50
C VAL A 71 -0.69 1.36 13.74
N SER A 72 -1.11 2.61 13.96
CA SER A 72 -0.48 3.77 13.32
C SER A 72 0.98 3.96 13.76
N ILE A 73 1.28 3.76 15.05
CA ILE A 73 2.66 3.84 15.57
C ILE A 73 3.52 2.69 15.00
N ALA A 74 3.01 1.47 15.00
CA ALA A 74 3.71 0.31 14.45
C ALA A 74 4.01 0.48 12.95
N GLY A 75 3.04 0.99 12.18
CA GLY A 75 3.22 1.32 10.76
C GLY A 75 4.33 2.36 10.54
N GLY A 76 4.35 3.41 11.37
CA GLY A 76 5.42 4.43 11.34
C GLY A 76 6.80 3.85 11.63
N ILE A 77 6.92 2.96 12.63
CA ILE A 77 8.17 2.26 12.96
C ILE A 77 8.61 1.36 11.79
N ILE A 78 7.69 0.63 11.17
CA ILE A 78 7.99 -0.23 10.02
C ILE A 78 8.49 0.61 8.84
N LEU A 79 7.81 1.71 8.51
CA LEU A 79 8.24 2.65 7.47
C LEU A 79 9.64 3.20 7.75
N PHE A 80 9.91 3.58 9.00
CA PHE A 80 11.24 4.02 9.42
C PHE A 80 12.31 2.93 9.23
N LEU A 81 12.02 1.68 9.61
CA LEU A 81 12.92 0.56 9.42
C LEU A 81 13.16 0.24 7.93
N ILE A 82 12.14 0.34 7.07
CA ILE A 82 12.28 0.16 5.63
C ILE A 82 13.20 1.25 5.06
N ALA A 83 12.99 2.50 5.46
CA ALA A 83 13.81 3.63 5.03
C ALA A 83 15.27 3.53 5.49
N LEU A 84 15.55 2.87 6.62
CA LEU A 84 16.92 2.57 7.07
C LEU A 84 17.56 1.38 6.35
N LYS A 85 16.76 0.44 5.86
CA LYS A 85 17.23 -0.80 5.23
C LYS A 85 17.51 -0.62 3.73
N MET A 86 16.72 0.20 3.03
CA MET A 86 16.98 0.59 1.65
C MET A 86 18.16 1.57 1.58
#